data_AF-A0A7Y5WEC3-F1
#
_entry.id   AF-A0A7Y5WEC3-F1
#
_cell.length_a   1.000
_cell.length_b   1.000
_cell.length_c   1.000
_cell.angle_alpha   90.00
_cell.angle_beta   90.00
_cell.angle_gamma   90.00
#
_symmetry.space_group_name_H-M   'P 1'
#
loop_
_entity.id
_entity.type
_entity.pdbx_description
1 polymer ?
#
loop_
_entity_poly.entity_id
_entity_poly.type
_entity_poly.pdbx_seq_one_letter_code
_entity_poly.pdbx_strand_id
1 'polypeptide(L)'
;MPSLAPSRADREILRLAVPAFLALVAEPLFLLADAAIVGHLGTPELAGLGIAGAVVQTVVGLCVFLAYGTTASVARRLGAGDLRGALVHGVDGVWLAVAVGTVATVLGVPLADRLVALFGGDALVAEQATTYLRWAFLGVVPLLVVLAATGLLRGLQDTRTP
;
A
#
# COMPACT_ATOMS: atom_id res chain seq x y z
N MET A 1 -3.29 19.95 -44.15
CA MET A 1 -3.06 20.00 -42.69
C MET A 1 -4.22 19.28 -42.02
N PRO A 2 -4.01 18.11 -41.40
CA PRO A 2 -5.09 17.41 -40.71
C PRO A 2 -5.61 18.31 -39.57
N SER A 3 -6.93 18.49 -39.51
CA SER A 3 -7.60 19.31 -38.51
C SER A 3 -7.41 18.72 -37.11
N LEU A 4 -6.93 19.55 -36.18
CA LEU A 4 -6.80 19.26 -34.74
C LEU A 4 -8.17 19.25 -34.02
N ALA A 5 -9.22 18.74 -34.67
CA ALA A 5 -10.49 18.53 -34.01
C ALA A 5 -10.39 17.23 -33.20
N PRO A 6 -10.64 17.25 -31.87
CA PRO A 6 -10.50 16.07 -31.05
C PRO A 6 -11.40 14.97 -31.62
N SER A 7 -10.76 13.88 -32.04
CA SER A 7 -11.46 12.73 -32.56
C SER A 7 -12.31 12.11 -31.44
N ARG A 8 -13.33 11.32 -31.80
CA ARG A 8 -14.12 10.57 -30.80
C ARG A 8 -13.22 9.72 -29.90
N ALA A 9 -12.09 9.23 -30.43
CA ALA A 9 -11.07 8.51 -29.70
C ALA A 9 -10.33 9.39 -28.68
N ASP A 10 -9.95 10.63 -29.02
CA ASP A 10 -9.26 11.53 -28.07
C ASP A 10 -10.14 11.87 -26.86
N ARG A 11 -11.45 12.07 -27.08
CA ARG A 11 -12.41 12.32 -26.00
C ARG A 11 -12.60 11.10 -25.11
N GLU A 12 -12.56 9.90 -25.68
CA GLU A 12 -12.66 8.64 -24.94
C GLU A 12 -11.38 8.33 -24.14
N ILE A 13 -10.21 8.60 -24.73
CA ILE A 13 -8.91 8.51 -24.04
C ILE A 13 -8.89 9.48 -22.86
N LEU A 14 -9.27 10.75 -23.03
CA LEU A 14 -9.29 11.73 -21.93
C LEU A 14 -10.27 11.32 -20.82
N ARG A 15 -11.42 10.75 -21.15
CA ARG A 15 -12.41 10.26 -20.17
C ARG A 15 -11.87 9.14 -19.28
N LEU A 16 -10.96 8.30 -19.80
CA LEU A 16 -10.33 7.21 -19.04
C LEU A 16 -9.02 7.65 -18.37
N ALA A 17 -8.22 8.46 -19.07
CA ALA A 17 -6.91 8.89 -18.63
C ALA A 17 -6.98 9.87 -17.45
N VAL A 18 -7.95 10.80 -17.42
CA VAL A 18 -8.05 11.78 -16.33
C VAL A 18 -8.33 11.11 -14.97
N PRO A 19 -9.34 10.22 -14.82
CA PRO A 19 -9.56 9.51 -13.56
C PRO A 19 -8.40 8.60 -13.17
N ALA A 20 -7.79 7.89 -14.14
CA ALA A 20 -6.66 7.03 -13.88
C ALA A 20 -5.42 7.81 -13.40
N PHE A 21 -5.13 8.95 -14.04
CA PHE A 21 -4.05 9.84 -13.63
C PHE A 21 -4.29 10.41 -12.22
N LEU A 22 -5.52 10.85 -11.92
CA LEU A 22 -5.87 11.33 -10.58
C LEU A 22 -5.71 10.22 -9.53
N ALA A 23 -6.11 8.98 -9.83
CA ALA A 23 -5.90 7.84 -8.94
C ALA A 23 -4.40 7.55 -8.71
N LEU A 24 -3.58 7.63 -9.76
CA LEU A 24 -2.12 7.39 -9.68
C LEU A 24 -1.39 8.50 -8.91
N VAL A 25 -1.82 9.75 -9.03
CA VAL A 25 -1.17 10.89 -8.36
C VAL A 25 -1.75 11.14 -6.95
N ALA A 26 -2.92 10.59 -6.63
CA ALA A 26 -3.53 10.73 -5.31
C ALA A 26 -2.61 10.20 -4.20
N GLU A 27 -2.08 8.99 -4.34
CA GLU A 27 -1.19 8.38 -3.33
C GLU A 27 0.04 9.24 -3.01
N PRO A 28 0.88 9.65 -3.98
CA PRO A 28 2.02 10.52 -3.68
C PRO A 28 1.62 11.91 -3.18
N LEU A 29 0.46 12.45 -3.60
CA LEU A 29 -0.06 13.70 -3.04
C LEU A 29 -0.46 13.58 -1.57
N PHE A 30 -1.07 12.45 -1.17
CA PHE A 30 -1.37 12.19 0.24
C PHE A 30 -0.08 12.11 1.06
N LEU A 31 0.94 11.39 0.57
CA LEU A 31 2.24 11.31 1.25
C LEU A 31 2.93 12.68 1.36
N LEU A 32 2.85 13.51 0.31
CA LEU A 32 3.37 14.87 0.33
C LEU A 32 2.61 15.76 1.32
N ALA A 33 1.29 15.63 1.39
CA ALA A 33 0.46 16.37 2.33
C ALA A 33 0.78 15.98 3.78
N ASP A 34 0.91 14.68 4.07
CA ASP A 34 1.31 14.17 5.38
C ASP A 34 2.69 14.70 5.78
N ALA A 35 3.67 14.61 4.86
CA ALA A 35 5.00 15.16 5.10
C ALA A 35 4.98 16.68 5.30
N ALA A 36 4.16 17.42 4.56
CA ALA A 36 4.01 18.86 4.75
C ALA A 36 3.42 19.17 6.13
N ILE A 37 2.37 18.47 6.56
CA ILE A 37 1.75 18.65 7.88
C ILE A 37 2.76 18.37 9.00
N VAL A 38 3.47 17.25 8.93
CA VAL A 38 4.49 16.89 9.93
C VAL A 38 5.69 17.84 9.88
N GLY A 39 6.05 18.34 8.70
CA GLY A 39 7.12 19.33 8.53
C GLY A 39 6.86 20.67 9.24
N HIS A 40 5.59 21.01 9.51
CA HIS A 40 5.26 22.19 10.33
C HIS A 40 5.51 21.97 11.83
N LEU A 41 5.63 20.72 12.29
CA LEU A 41 5.94 20.39 13.68
C LEU A 41 7.44 20.57 13.98
N GLY A 42 8.29 20.29 12.99
CA GLY A 42 9.73 20.52 13.07
C GLY A 42 10.55 19.58 12.20
N THR A 43 11.85 19.86 12.12
CA THR A 43 12.81 19.05 11.36
C THR A 43 12.99 17.64 11.95
N PRO A 44 13.09 17.45 13.29
CA PRO A 44 13.22 16.12 13.87
C PRO A 44 12.01 15.21 13.62
N GLU A 45 10.80 15.77 13.64
CA GLU A 45 9.53 15.07 13.42
C GLU A 45 9.43 14.60 11.97
N LEU A 46 9.76 15.47 11.01
CA LEU A 46 9.78 15.13 9.59
C LEU A 46 10.84 14.07 9.27
N ALA A 47 12.04 14.19 9.86
CA ALA A 47 13.08 13.18 9.72
C ALA A 47 12.63 11.84 10.31
N GLY A 48 11.97 11.87 11.47
CA GLY A 48 11.41 10.69 12.12
C GLY A 48 10.34 9.99 11.27
N LEU A 49 9.42 10.76 10.67
CA LEU A 49 8.45 10.26 9.71
C LEU A 49 9.12 9.56 8.52
N GLY A 50 10.22 10.14 8.00
CA GLY A 50 10.98 9.55 6.89
C GLY A 50 11.56 8.18 7.24
N ILE A 51 12.18 8.04 8.41
CA ILE A 51 12.74 6.77 8.89
C ILE A 51 11.61 5.74 9.10
N ALA A 52 10.55 6.12 9.81
CA ALA A 52 9.41 5.23 10.04
C ALA A 52 8.76 4.78 8.72
N GLY A 53 8.59 5.72 7.78
CA GLY A 53 8.07 5.46 6.44
C GLY A 53 8.93 4.46 5.65
N ALA A 54 10.26 4.60 5.70
CA ALA A 54 11.18 3.66 5.04
C ALA A 54 11.05 2.23 5.60
N VAL A 55 10.92 2.08 6.92
CA VAL A 55 10.73 0.78 7.55
C VAL A 55 9.39 0.17 7.15
N VAL A 56 8.30 0.94 7.23
CA VAL A 56 6.96 0.46 6.84
C VAL A 56 6.93 0.08 5.36
N GLN A 57 7.47 0.90 4.47
CA GLN A 57 7.56 0.60 3.04
C GLN A 57 8.37 -0.67 2.76
N THR A 58 9.42 -0.94 3.55
CA THR A 58 10.17 -2.20 3.46
C THR A 58 9.29 -3.39 3.82
N VAL A 59 8.53 -3.31 4.91
CA VAL A 59 7.60 -4.37 5.33
C VAL A 59 6.52 -4.62 4.26
N VAL A 60 5.93 -3.54 3.73
CA VAL A 60 4.96 -3.62 2.64
C VAL A 60 5.58 -4.25 1.40
N GLY A 61 6.77 -3.80 1.01
CA GLY A 61 7.54 -4.32 -0.12
C GLY A 61 7.81 -5.82 -0.01
N LEU A 62 8.16 -6.32 1.18
CA LEU A 62 8.32 -7.75 1.45
C LEU A 62 7.00 -8.52 1.35
N CYS A 63 5.87 -7.88 1.68
CA CYS A 63 4.54 -8.48 1.65
C CYS A 63 3.81 -8.31 0.32
N VAL A 64 4.44 -7.68 -0.69
CA VAL A 64 3.87 -7.49 -2.04
C VAL A 64 3.45 -8.81 -2.68
N PHE A 65 4.08 -9.93 -2.30
CA PHE A 65 3.68 -11.26 -2.76
C PHE A 65 2.21 -11.59 -2.43
N LEU A 66 1.62 -11.01 -1.37
CA LEU A 66 0.22 -11.25 -1.06
C LEU A 66 -0.69 -10.74 -2.17
N ALA A 67 -0.45 -9.54 -2.70
CA ALA A 67 -1.23 -9.00 -3.81
C ALA A 67 -1.07 -9.85 -5.07
N TYR A 68 0.16 -10.13 -5.51
CA TYR A 68 0.40 -10.84 -6.76
C TYR A 68 0.07 -12.33 -6.66
N GLY A 69 0.34 -12.95 -5.51
CA GLY A 69 0.05 -14.35 -5.24
C GLY A 69 -1.44 -14.65 -5.18
N THR A 70 -2.23 -13.78 -4.53
CA THR A 70 -3.71 -13.87 -4.55
C THR A 70 -4.25 -13.63 -5.95
N THR A 71 -3.80 -12.57 -6.64
CA THR A 71 -4.19 -12.28 -8.04
C THR A 71 -4.01 -13.50 -8.93
N ALA A 72 -2.83 -14.12 -8.92
CA ALA A 72 -2.53 -15.27 -9.78
C ALA A 72 -3.36 -16.50 -9.41
N SER A 73 -3.60 -16.75 -8.12
CA SER A 73 -4.35 -17.91 -7.65
C SER A 73 -5.84 -17.81 -7.96
N VAL A 74 -6.42 -16.62 -7.77
CA VAL A 74 -7.81 -16.30 -8.11
C VAL A 74 -8.01 -16.34 -9.62
N ALA A 75 -7.14 -15.71 -10.40
CA ALA A 75 -7.25 -15.67 -11.85
C ALA A 75 -7.18 -17.07 -12.50
N ARG A 76 -6.34 -17.97 -11.99
CA ARG A 76 -6.29 -19.37 -12.47
C ARG A 76 -7.60 -20.12 -12.26
N ARG A 77 -8.24 -19.96 -11.09
CA ARG A 77 -9.52 -20.59 -10.76
C ARG A 77 -10.66 -20.02 -11.59
N LEU A 78 -10.69 -18.69 -11.72
CA LEU A 78 -11.66 -18.01 -12.56
C LEU A 78 -11.53 -18.45 -14.03
N GLY A 79 -10.30 -18.55 -14.55
CA GLY A 79 -10.05 -19.05 -15.91
C GLY A 79 -10.45 -20.50 -16.15
N ALA A 80 -10.57 -21.30 -15.08
CA ALA A 80 -11.09 -22.66 -15.13
C ALA A 80 -12.63 -22.75 -14.97
N GLY A 81 -13.33 -21.60 -14.89
CA GLY A 81 -14.78 -21.54 -14.67
C GLY A 81 -15.22 -21.76 -13.21
N ASP A 82 -14.27 -21.86 -12.27
CA ASP A 82 -14.53 -22.13 -10.85
C ASP A 82 -14.54 -20.83 -10.03
N LEU A 83 -15.63 -20.05 -10.18
CA LEU A 83 -15.81 -18.80 -9.44
C LEU A 83 -15.82 -19.01 -7.93
N ARG A 84 -16.46 -20.09 -7.46
CA ARG A 84 -16.55 -20.39 -6.03
C ARG A 84 -15.16 -20.67 -5.45
N GLY A 85 -14.36 -21.48 -6.14
CA GLY A 85 -12.96 -21.71 -5.76
C GLY A 85 -12.13 -20.44 -5.81
N ALA A 86 -12.33 -19.57 -6.80
CA ALA A 86 -11.64 -18.29 -6.88
C ALA A 86 -11.89 -17.41 -5.63
N LEU A 87 -13.14 -17.32 -5.17
CA LEU A 87 -13.49 -16.57 -3.95
C LEU A 87 -12.89 -17.19 -2.68
N VAL A 88 -12.91 -18.52 -2.55
CA VAL A 88 -12.30 -19.21 -1.41
C VAL A 88 -10.80 -18.93 -1.33
N HIS A 89 -10.08 -19.06 -2.45
CA HIS A 89 -8.64 -18.72 -2.52
C HIS A 89 -8.37 -17.24 -2.21
N GLY A 90 -9.29 -16.35 -2.58
CA GLY A 90 -9.27 -14.94 -2.19
C GLY A 90 -9.33 -14.73 -0.68
N VAL A 91 -10.31 -15.36 -0.04
CA VAL A 91 -10.51 -15.29 1.42
C VAL A 91 -9.34 -15.91 2.18
N ASP A 92 -8.78 -17.02 1.69
CA ASP A 92 -7.57 -17.62 2.24
C ASP A 92 -6.38 -16.65 2.17
N GLY A 93 -6.27 -15.90 1.07
CA GLY A 93 -5.30 -14.81 0.93
C GLY A 93 -5.48 -13.69 1.95
N VAL A 94 -6.73 -13.30 2.24
CA VAL A 94 -7.04 -12.30 3.27
C VAL A 94 -6.68 -12.84 4.67
N TRP A 95 -6.98 -14.10 4.97
CA TRP A 95 -6.57 -14.72 6.24
C TRP A 95 -5.06 -14.79 6.39
N LEU A 96 -4.34 -15.11 5.30
CA LEU A 96 -2.89 -15.05 5.28
C LEU A 96 -2.38 -13.62 5.55
N ALA A 97 -3.04 -12.61 4.99
CA ALA A 97 -2.72 -11.20 5.25
C ALA A 97 -2.89 -10.82 6.72
N VAL A 98 -3.99 -11.24 7.35
CA VAL A 98 -4.22 -11.03 8.79
C VAL A 98 -3.13 -11.71 9.61
N ALA A 99 -2.78 -12.96 9.29
CA ALA A 99 -1.76 -13.70 10.01
C ALA A 99 -0.37 -13.05 9.88
N VAL A 100 0.07 -12.78 8.65
CA VAL A 100 1.36 -12.13 8.37
C VAL A 100 1.41 -10.73 8.99
N GLY A 101 0.33 -9.94 8.84
CA GLY A 101 0.22 -8.61 9.41
C GLY A 101 0.31 -8.64 10.92
N THR A 102 -0.35 -9.60 11.56
CA THR A 102 -0.36 -9.72 13.02
C THR A 102 1.04 -10.09 13.52
N VAL A 103 1.73 -11.01 12.85
CA VAL A 103 3.12 -11.33 13.16
C VAL A 103 4.02 -10.10 12.97
N ALA A 104 3.85 -9.36 11.86
CA ALA A 104 4.60 -8.15 11.58
C ALA A 104 4.36 -7.06 12.64
N THR A 105 3.13 -6.87 13.11
CA THR A 105 2.79 -5.92 14.18
C THR A 105 3.37 -6.37 15.53
N VAL A 106 3.14 -7.63 15.92
CA VAL A 106 3.59 -8.18 17.22
C VAL A 106 5.11 -8.16 17.34
N LEU A 107 5.83 -8.42 16.25
CA LEU A 107 7.29 -8.32 16.24
C LEU A 107 7.76 -6.88 16.01
N GLY A 108 7.09 -6.12 15.14
CA GLY A 108 7.52 -4.78 14.74
C GLY A 108 7.45 -3.75 15.85
N VAL A 109 6.38 -3.75 16.66
CA VAL A 109 6.22 -2.79 17.78
C VAL A 109 7.37 -2.87 18.80
N PRO A 110 7.75 -4.05 19.35
CA PRO A 110 8.89 -4.13 20.27
C PRO A 110 10.25 -4.00 19.56
N LEU A 111 10.35 -4.29 18.27
CA LEU A 111 11.59 -4.09 17.50
C LEU A 111 11.76 -2.65 17.01
N ALA A 112 10.77 -1.77 17.16
CA ALA A 112 10.79 -0.41 16.61
C ALA A 112 12.06 0.36 16.99
N ASP A 113 12.47 0.33 18.27
CA ASP A 113 13.68 1.02 18.73
C ASP A 113 14.94 0.51 18.02
N ARG A 114 15.02 -0.82 17.81
CA ARG A 114 16.16 -1.45 17.14
C ARG A 114 16.17 -1.14 15.65
N LEU A 115 15.00 -1.17 15.02
CA LEU A 115 14.85 -0.84 13.59
C LEU A 115 15.25 0.61 13.33
N VAL A 116 14.85 1.54 14.19
CA VAL A 116 15.24 2.96 14.11
C VAL A 116 16.73 3.13 14.37
N ALA A 117 17.30 2.42 15.35
CA ALA A 117 18.73 2.51 15.67
C ALA A 117 19.64 2.10 14.49
N LEU A 118 19.16 1.26 13.56
CA LEU A 118 19.91 0.89 12.34
C LEU A 118 20.17 2.07 11.40
N PHE A 119 19.31 3.10 11.42
CA PHE A 119 19.49 4.29 10.58
C PHE A 119 20.54 5.24 11.18
N GLY A 120 20.87 5.09 12.46
CA GLY A 120 21.68 6.04 13.20
C GLY A 120 21.02 7.43 13.29
N GLY A 121 21.65 8.35 14.02
CA GLY A 121 21.22 9.75 14.05
C GLY A 121 21.07 10.33 15.45
N ASP A 122 20.50 11.54 15.47
CA ASP A 122 20.26 12.31 16.68
C ASP A 122 19.16 11.69 17.55
N ALA A 123 19.29 11.82 18.88
CA ALA A 123 18.38 11.19 19.83
C ALA A 123 16.93 11.67 19.67
N LEU A 124 16.73 12.95 19.32
CA LEU A 124 15.38 13.51 19.11
C LEU A 124 14.71 12.89 17.87
N VAL A 125 15.47 12.69 16.79
CA VAL A 125 14.97 12.04 15.57
C VAL A 125 14.59 10.59 15.85
N ALA A 126 15.43 9.87 16.61
CA ALA A 126 15.18 8.48 16.96
C ALA A 126 13.91 8.31 17.83
N GLU A 127 13.66 9.24 18.75
CA GLU A 127 12.44 9.25 19.57
C GLU A 127 11.19 9.46 18.71
N GLN A 128 11.21 10.45 17.81
CA GLN A 128 10.09 10.71 16.89
C GLN A 128 9.86 9.53 15.93
N ALA A 129 10.93 9.00 15.33
CA ALA A 129 10.85 7.83 14.43
C ALA A 129 10.25 6.61 15.13
N THR A 130 10.68 6.33 16.36
CA THR A 130 10.18 5.19 17.15
C THR A 130 8.70 5.36 17.46
N THR A 131 8.30 6.56 17.87
CA THR A 131 6.90 6.88 18.18
C THR A 131 6.03 6.66 16.94
N TYR A 132 6.41 7.26 15.81
CA TYR A 132 5.70 7.07 14.54
C TYR A 132 5.65 5.60 14.12
N LEU A 133 6.78 4.89 14.19
CA LEU A 133 6.88 3.52 13.73
C LEU A 133 6.00 2.56 14.56
N ARG A 134 5.93 2.75 15.87
CA ARG A 134 5.04 1.94 16.73
C ARG A 134 3.57 2.13 16.37
N TRP A 135 3.14 3.37 16.14
CA TRP A 135 1.78 3.65 15.68
C TRP A 135 1.52 3.10 14.27
N ALA A 136 2.50 3.23 13.36
CA ALA A 136 2.38 2.70 12.01
C ALA A 136 2.26 1.17 11.99
N PHE A 137 2.98 0.45 12.86
CA PHE A 137 2.88 -1.01 12.96
C PHE A 137 1.48 -1.50 13.35
N LEU A 138 0.70 -0.72 14.11
CA LEU A 138 -0.70 -1.07 14.41
C LEU A 138 -1.57 -1.04 13.14
N GLY A 139 -1.21 -0.23 12.15
CA GLY A 139 -1.88 -0.15 10.85
C GLY A 139 -1.43 -1.20 9.82
N VAL A 140 -0.41 -2.01 10.10
CA VAL A 140 0.12 -2.98 9.13
C VAL A 140 -0.90 -4.08 8.81
N VAL A 141 -1.65 -4.57 9.80
CA VAL A 141 -2.70 -5.60 9.57
C VAL A 141 -3.74 -5.14 8.55
N PRO A 142 -4.48 -4.02 8.76
CA PRO A 142 -5.47 -3.58 7.78
C PRO A 142 -4.83 -3.24 6.43
N LEU A 143 -3.60 -2.71 6.42
CA LEU A 143 -2.88 -2.43 5.18
C LEU A 143 -2.63 -3.71 4.35
N LEU A 144 -2.14 -4.78 4.97
CA LEU A 144 -1.92 -6.05 4.25
C LEU A 144 -3.24 -6.70 3.82
N VAL A 145 -4.31 -6.54 4.60
CA VAL A 145 -5.65 -6.98 4.21
C VAL A 145 -6.11 -6.27 2.95
N VAL A 146 -5.94 -4.94 2.86
CA VAL A 146 -6.23 -4.18 1.64
C VAL A 146 -5.40 -4.71 0.47
N LEU A 147 -4.10 -4.95 0.68
CA LEU A 147 -3.21 -5.48 -0.36
C LEU A 147 -3.69 -6.84 -0.92
N ALA A 148 -4.12 -7.76 -0.05
CA ALA A 148 -4.69 -9.04 -0.45
C ALA A 148 -6.07 -8.90 -1.11
N ALA A 149 -6.92 -8.02 -0.61
CA ALA A 149 -8.25 -7.74 -1.17
C ALA A 149 -8.14 -7.14 -2.59
N THR A 150 -7.25 -6.16 -2.78
CA THR A 150 -6.97 -5.61 -4.12
C THR A 150 -6.43 -6.70 -5.06
N GLY A 151 -5.61 -7.63 -4.56
CA GLY A 151 -5.15 -8.78 -5.33
C GLY A 151 -6.30 -9.72 -5.75
N LEU A 152 -7.25 -9.98 -4.85
CA LEU A 152 -8.47 -10.74 -5.14
C LEU A 152 -9.31 -10.05 -6.21
N LEU A 153 -9.66 -8.77 -6.04
CA LEU A 153 -10.49 -8.01 -7.00
C LEU A 153 -9.85 -7.99 -8.39
N ARG A 154 -8.53 -7.71 -8.44
CA ARG A 154 -7.75 -7.74 -9.67
C ARG A 154 -7.74 -9.13 -10.31
N GLY A 155 -7.65 -10.20 -9.52
CA GLY A 155 -7.76 -11.58 -9.99
C GLY A 155 -9.14 -11.95 -10.52
N LEU A 156 -10.20 -11.34 -9.96
CA LEU A 156 -11.57 -11.47 -10.45
C LEU A 156 -11.88 -10.66 -11.70
N GLN A 157 -10.90 -9.88 -12.20
CA GLN A 157 -11.09 -8.88 -13.25
C GLN A 157 -12.08 -7.76 -12.87
N ASP A 158 -12.39 -7.63 -11.57
CA ASP A 158 -13.14 -6.50 -11.05
C ASP A 158 -12.15 -5.39 -10.70
N THR A 159 -11.97 -4.47 -11.64
CA THR A 159 -11.15 -3.27 -11.46
C THR A 159 -11.99 -2.03 -11.12
N ARG A 160 -13.29 -2.22 -10.85
CA ARG A 160 -14.23 -1.13 -10.55
C ARG A 160 -14.56 -1.00 -9.08
N THR A 161 -14.52 -2.09 -8.32
CA THR A 161 -14.60 -2.02 -6.86
C THR A 161 -13.22 -1.66 -6.26
N PRO A 162 -13.13 -0.61 -5.44
CA PRO A 162 -11.89 -0.22 -4.76
C PRO A 162 -11.51 -1.20 -3.64
#